data_AF-A0AAV7JFM6-F1
#
_entry.id   AF-A0AAV7JFM6-F1
#
_cell.length_a   1.000
_cell.length_b   1.000
_cell.length_c   1.000
_cell.angle_alpha   90.00
_cell.angle_beta   90.00
_cell.angle_gamma   90.00
#
_symmetry.space_group_name_H-M   'P 1'
#
loop_
_entity.id
_entity.type
_entity.pdbx_description
1 polymer ?
#
loop_
_entity_poly.entity_id
_entity_poly.type
_entity_poly.pdbx_seq_one_letter_code
_entity_poly.pdbx_strand_id
1 'polypeptide(L)'
;MSQNDPFIMVRDAVSKSLVETEDIFQRWTDIHSKPYLGSVQELGQVTKQLRERLKGIEWDLEDLDETVKVVESNPERYRVDPGELNRRKVFISKSASRVKVTQLFISLFV
;
A
#
# COMPACT_ATOMS: atom_id res chain seq x y z
N MET A 1 18.29 13.88 -1.25
CA MET A 1 18.19 12.48 -1.70
C MET A 1 18.15 12.48 -3.21
N SER A 2 19.02 11.72 -3.87
CA SER A 2 19.02 11.58 -5.34
C SER A 2 17.94 10.58 -5.77
N GLN A 3 17.54 10.62 -7.04
CA GLN A 3 16.55 9.72 -7.66
C GLN A 3 16.94 8.22 -7.62
N ASN A 4 18.13 7.90 -7.10
CA ASN A 4 18.67 6.54 -6.95
C ASN A 4 18.58 5.99 -5.51
N ASP A 5 17.92 6.71 -4.58
CA ASP A 5 17.67 6.18 -3.25
C ASP A 5 16.66 5.01 -3.32
N PRO A 6 17.03 3.78 -2.92
CA PRO A 6 16.14 2.63 -2.99
C PRO A 6 14.81 2.84 -2.26
N PHE A 7 14.81 3.60 -1.15
CA PHE A 7 13.58 3.93 -0.43
C PHE A 7 12.63 4.74 -1.32
N ILE A 8 13.16 5.74 -2.05
CA ILE A 8 12.34 6.61 -2.91
C ILE A 8 11.74 5.81 -4.06
N MET A 9 12.51 4.89 -4.66
CA MET A 9 12.03 4.01 -5.72
C MET A 9 10.88 3.12 -5.26
N VAL A 10 11.02 2.46 -4.10
CA VAL A 10 9.98 1.58 -3.54
C VAL A 10 8.78 2.41 -3.07
N ARG A 11 8.97 3.59 -2.47
CA ARG A 11 7.88 4.52 -2.14
C ARG A 11 7.04 4.88 -3.36
N ASP A 12 7.69 5.17 -4.49
CA ASP A 12 7.01 5.54 -5.72
C ASP A 12 6.28 4.33 -6.32
N ALA A 13 6.88 3.14 -6.25
CA ALA A 13 6.22 1.89 -6.62
C ALA A 13 4.98 1.61 -5.76
N VAL A 14 5.08 1.73 -4.43
CA VAL A 14 3.95 1.61 -3.49
C VAL A 14 2.86 2.63 -3.81
N SER A 15 3.23 3.88 -4.06
CA SER A 15 2.28 4.95 -4.40
C SER A 15 1.52 4.62 -5.68
N LYS A 16 2.22 4.13 -6.71
CA LYS A 16 1.60 3.66 -7.96
C LYS A 16 0.67 2.48 -7.72
N SER A 17 1.13 1.46 -6.97
CA SER A 17 0.32 0.29 -6.62
C SER A 17 -0.95 0.66 -5.85
N LEU A 18 -0.89 1.65 -4.95
CA LEU A 18 -2.06 2.15 -4.23
C LEU A 18 -3.07 2.87 -5.15
N VAL A 19 -2.59 3.60 -6.16
CA VAL A 19 -3.47 4.23 -7.15
C VAL A 19 -4.16 3.16 -8.01
N GLU A 20 -3.41 2.20 -8.55
CA GLU A 20 -3.99 1.09 -9.33
C GLU A 20 -4.97 0.25 -8.50
N THR A 21 -4.70 0.09 -7.21
CA THR A 21 -5.57 -0.64 -6.27
C THR A 21 -6.88 0.10 -6.03
N GLU A 22 -6.88 1.44 -6.07
CA GLU A 22 -8.10 2.25 -5.93
C GLU A 22 -9.07 2.01 -7.09
N ASP A 23 -8.57 1.90 -8.32
CA ASP A 23 -9.40 1.61 -9.50
C ASP A 23 -10.08 0.23 -9.37
N ILE A 24 -9.33 -0.77 -8.88
CA ILE A 24 -9.86 -2.13 -8.63
C ILE A 24 -10.90 -2.08 -7.50
N PHE A 25 -10.63 -1.32 -6.43
CA PHE A 25 -11.56 -1.16 -5.31
C PHE A 25 -12.85 -0.43 -5.72
N GLN A 26 -12.76 0.55 -6.62
CA GLN A 26 -13.92 1.23 -7.18
C GLN A 26 -14.77 0.26 -8.00
N ARG A 27 -14.14 -0.56 -8.87
CA ARG A 27 -14.86 -1.59 -9.64
C ARG A 27 -15.53 -2.61 -8.71
N TRP A 28 -14.82 -3.04 -7.67
CA TRP A 28 -15.36 -3.94 -6.64
C TRP A 28 -16.61 -3.34 -5.98
N THR A 29 -16.52 -2.07 -5.58
CA THR A 29 -17.62 -1.34 -4.93
C THR A 29 -18.83 -1.19 -5.86
N ASP A 30 -18.59 -0.90 -7.14
CA ASP A 30 -19.66 -0.77 -8.14
C ASP A 30 -20.43 -2.08 -8.31
N ILE A 31 -19.74 -3.21 -8.48
CA ILE A 31 -20.39 -4.52 -8.64
C ILE A 31 -21.11 -4.93 -7.34
N HIS A 32 -20.48 -4.72 -6.19
CA HIS A 32 -21.04 -5.07 -4.89
C HIS A 32 -22.32 -4.25 -4.57
N SER A 33 -22.28 -2.93 -4.76
CA SER A 33 -23.44 -2.06 -4.48
C SER A 33 -24.52 -2.11 -5.56
N LYS A 34 -24.17 -2.46 -6.80
CA LYS A 34 -25.10 -2.55 -7.93
C LYS A 34 -24.89 -3.90 -8.64
N PRO A 35 -25.55 -4.97 -8.18
CA PRO A 35 -25.35 -6.33 -8.71
C PRO A 35 -25.67 -6.49 -10.21
N TYR A 36 -26.33 -5.51 -10.84
CA TYR A 36 -26.57 -5.50 -12.28
C TYR A 36 -25.36 -4.98 -13.11
N LEU A 37 -24.33 -4.42 -12.47
CA LEU A 37 -23.11 -3.92 -13.13
C LEU A 37 -22.02 -4.98 -13.32
N GLY A 38 -22.20 -6.18 -12.74
CA GLY A 38 -21.25 -7.29 -12.85
C GLY A 38 -21.84 -8.60 -12.35
N SER A 39 -21.11 -9.70 -12.56
CA SER A 39 -21.54 -11.04 -12.12
C SER A 39 -20.95 -11.43 -10.77
N VAL A 40 -21.52 -12.45 -10.12
CA VAL A 40 -20.94 -13.06 -8.90
C VAL A 40 -19.52 -13.58 -9.15
N GLN A 41 -19.28 -14.14 -10.34
CA GLN A 41 -17.95 -14.61 -10.75
C GLN A 41 -16.96 -13.44 -10.86
N GLU A 42 -17.38 -12.34 -11.50
CA GLU A 42 -16.57 -11.14 -11.63
C GLU A 42 -16.26 -10.53 -10.25
N LEU A 43 -17.25 -10.44 -9.35
CA LEU A 43 -17.04 -9.98 -7.98
C LEU A 43 -15.98 -10.83 -7.27
N GLY A 44 -16.03 -12.16 -7.41
CA GLY A 44 -15.02 -13.06 -6.86
C GLY A 44 -13.62 -12.83 -7.44
N GLN A 45 -13.52 -12.60 -8.76
CA GLN A 45 -12.25 -12.30 -9.43
C GLN A 45 -11.65 -10.97 -8.98
N VAL A 46 -12.46 -9.91 -8.95
CA VAL A 46 -12.02 -8.58 -8.51
C VAL A 46 -11.65 -8.60 -7.02
N THR A 47 -12.40 -9.32 -6.19
CA THR A 47 -12.07 -9.51 -4.76
C THR A 47 -10.71 -10.20 -4.59
N LYS A 48 -10.45 -11.27 -5.35
CA LYS A 48 -9.17 -11.99 -5.31
C LYS A 48 -8.02 -11.07 -5.74
N GLN A 49 -8.17 -10.40 -6.87
CA GLN A 49 -7.15 -9.47 -7.40
C GLN A 49 -6.83 -8.37 -6.38
N LEU A 50 -7.86 -7.81 -5.74
CA LEU A 50 -7.71 -6.77 -4.74
C LEU A 50 -6.95 -7.26 -3.50
N ARG A 51 -7.27 -8.46 -2.99
CA ARG A 51 -6.54 -9.08 -1.87
C ARG A 51 -5.06 -9.33 -2.20
N GLU A 52 -4.77 -9.84 -3.40
CA GLU A 52 -3.40 -10.10 -3.85
C GLU A 52 -2.59 -8.79 -3.97
N ARG A 53 -3.18 -7.74 -4.53
CA ARG A 53 -2.55 -6.42 -4.64
C ARG A 53 -2.28 -5.80 -3.27
N LEU A 54 -3.28 -5.79 -2.38
CA LEU A 54 -3.14 -5.25 -1.02
C LEU A 54 -2.03 -5.98 -0.24
N LYS A 55 -1.93 -7.30 -0.38
CA LYS A 55 -0.87 -8.10 0.25
C LYS A 55 0.52 -7.77 -0.28
N GLY A 56 0.66 -7.56 -1.59
CA GLY A 56 1.93 -7.11 -2.17
C GLY A 56 2.39 -5.76 -1.62
N ILE A 57 1.45 -4.81 -1.50
CA ILE A 57 1.73 -3.49 -0.93
C ILE A 57 2.12 -3.59 0.56
N GLU A 58 1.46 -4.48 1.31
CA GLU A 58 1.78 -4.74 2.72
C GLU A 58 3.22 -5.21 2.89
N TRP A 59 3.68 -6.16 2.07
CA TRP A 59 5.07 -6.61 2.07
C TRP A 59 6.06 -5.50 1.71
N ASP A 60 5.78 -4.70 0.68
CA ASP A 60 6.64 -3.56 0.32
C ASP A 60 6.75 -2.55 1.49
N LEU A 61 5.66 -2.35 2.23
CA LEU A 61 5.63 -1.47 3.40
C LEU A 61 6.39 -2.04 4.60
N GLU A 62 6.33 -3.35 4.82
CA GLU A 62 7.15 -4.04 5.84
C GLU A 62 8.64 -3.86 5.55
N ASP A 63 9.08 -4.07 4.31
CA ASP A 63 10.47 -3.88 3.90
C ASP A 63 10.95 -2.42 4.07
N LEU A 64 10.08 -1.46 3.75
CA LEU A 64 10.36 -0.04 3.97
C LEU A 64 10.48 0.30 5.47
N ASP A 65 9.63 -0.29 6.31
CA ASP A 65 9.65 -0.09 7.77
C ASP A 65 10.93 -0.65 8.39
N GLU A 66 11.34 -1.86 7.99
CA GLU A 66 12.61 -2.46 8.41
C GLU A 66 13.80 -1.61 7.97
N THR A 67 13.79 -1.08 6.75
CA THR A 67 14.82 -0.16 6.26
C THR A 67 14.89 1.11 7.12
N VAL A 68 13.75 1.67 7.50
CA VAL A 68 13.69 2.85 8.39
C VAL A 68 14.27 2.52 9.77
N LYS A 69 13.91 1.38 10.37
CA LYS A 69 14.46 0.94 11.68
C LYS A 69 15.97 0.78 11.65
N VAL A 70 16.52 0.24 10.56
CA VAL A 70 17.97 0.12 10.37
C VAL A 70 18.64 1.50 10.31
N VAL A 71 18.06 2.45 9.57
CA VAL A 71 18.57 3.83 9.49
C VAL A 71 18.54 4.52 10.85
N GLU A 72 17.46 4.34 11.60
CA GLU A 72 17.32 4.90 12.95
C GLU A 72 18.30 4.33 13.96
N SER A 73 18.62 3.04 13.83
CA SER A 73 19.54 2.36 14.74
C SER A 73 21.00 2.77 14.51
N ASN A 74 21.33 3.43 13.39
CA ASN A 74 22.70 3.86 13.08
C ASN A 74 22.77 5.20 12.32
N PRO A 75 22.34 6.32 12.94
CA PRO A 75 22.21 7.62 12.27
C PRO A 75 23.54 8.18 11.76
N GLU A 76 24.66 7.91 12.43
CA GLU A 76 25.99 8.38 12.00
C GLU A 76 26.45 7.76 10.68
N ARG A 77 26.06 6.51 10.43
CA ARG A 77 26.38 5.78 9.19
C ARG A 77 25.53 6.27 8.02
N TYR A 78 24.23 6.43 8.23
CA TYR A 78 23.29 6.71 7.14
C TYR A 78 23.07 8.21 6.90
N ARG A 79 23.27 9.05 7.92
CA ARG A 79 23.20 10.53 7.85
C ARG A 79 21.95 11.05 7.15
N VAL A 80 20.82 10.38 7.38
CA VAL A 80 19.52 10.81 6.86
C VAL A 80 19.03 11.98 7.70
N ASP A 81 18.57 13.04 7.04
CA ASP A 81 17.94 14.18 7.70
C ASP A 81 16.77 13.71 8.60
N PRO A 82 16.68 14.13 9.87
CA PRO A 82 15.60 13.72 10.76
C PRO A 82 14.21 14.06 10.21
N GLY A 83 14.07 15.18 9.50
CA GLY A 83 12.82 15.56 8.83
C GLY A 83 12.46 14.58 7.69
N GLU A 84 13.45 14.14 6.92
CA GLU A 84 13.29 13.11 5.90
C GLU A 84 12.91 11.77 6.51
N LEU A 85 13.60 11.32 7.56
CA LEU A 85 13.28 10.08 8.25
C LEU A 85 11.85 10.08 8.78
N ASN A 86 11.40 11.22 9.34
CA ASN A 86 10.01 11.38 9.77
C ASN A 86 9.03 11.31 8.58
N ARG A 87 9.34 11.92 7.42
CA ARG A 87 8.50 11.81 6.21
C ARG A 87 8.36 10.35 5.76
N ARG A 88 9.43 9.56 5.81
CA ARG A 88 9.42 8.12 5.49
C ARG A 88 8.46 7.35 6.39
N LYS A 89 8.56 7.55 7.71
CA LYS A 89 7.64 6.95 8.70
C LYS A 89 6.18 7.32 8.46
N VAL A 90 5.92 8.61 8.23
CA VAL A 90 4.56 9.10 7.98
C VAL A 90 3.98 8.47 6.70
N PHE A 91 4.79 8.34 5.64
CA PHE A 91 4.37 7.66 4.42
C PHE A 91 3.98 6.20 4.67
N ILE A 92 4.84 5.44 5.36
CA ILE A 92 4.60 4.03 5.69
C ILE A 92 3.33 3.89 6.51
N SER A 93 3.21 4.65 7.60
CA SER A 93 2.06 4.60 8.51
C SER A 93 0.74 4.92 7.82
N LYS A 94 0.70 5.98 6.99
CA LYS A 94 -0.51 6.35 6.23
C LYS A 94 -0.88 5.29 5.21
N SER A 95 0.10 4.75 4.49
CA SER A 95 -0.11 3.73 3.46
C SER A 95 -0.60 2.41 4.06
N ALA A 96 0.03 1.96 5.14
CA ALA A 96 -0.38 0.76 5.87
C ALA A 96 -1.81 0.90 6.44
N SER A 97 -2.14 2.09 6.96
CA SER A 97 -3.50 2.38 7.43
C SER A 97 -4.53 2.29 6.31
N ARG A 98 -4.22 2.81 5.11
CA ARG A 98 -5.10 2.71 3.93
C ARG A 98 -5.30 1.26 3.51
N VAL A 99 -4.23 0.48 3.39
CA VAL A 99 -4.29 -0.96 3.06
C VAL A 99 -5.18 -1.70 4.05
N LYS A 100 -4.96 -1.50 5.36
CA LYS A 100 -5.72 -2.14 6.42
C LYS A 100 -7.21 -1.79 6.38
N VAL A 101 -7.54 -0.51 6.18
CA VAL A 101 -8.93 -0.07 6.08
C VAL A 101 -9.63 -0.73 4.90
N THR A 102 -8.98 -0.76 3.72
CA THR A 102 -9.54 -1.42 2.53
C THR A 102 -9.71 -2.93 2.73
N GLN A 103 -8.72 -3.62 3.33
CA GLN A 103 -8.82 -5.05 3.66
C GLN A 103 -9.98 -5.34 4.63
N LEU A 104 -10.12 -4.54 5.70
CA LEU A 104 -11.20 -4.67 6.67
C LEU A 104 -12.56 -4.45 6.01
N PHE A 105 -12.67 -3.43 5.16
CA PHE A 105 -13.90 -3.14 4.44
C PHE A 105 -14.32 -4.35 3.59
N ILE A 106 -13.44 -4.88 2.74
CA ILE A 106 -13.76 -6.04 1.90
C ILE A 106 -14.16 -7.26 2.75
N SER A 107 -13.47 -7.49 3.87
CA SER A 107 -13.74 -8.62 4.77
C SER A 107 -15.08 -8.54 5.49
N LEU A 108 -15.69 -7.34 5.58
CA LEU A 108 -17.04 -7.18 6.14
C LEU A 108 -18.15 -7.57 5.16
N PHE A 109 -17.84 -7.64 3.86
CA PHE A 109 -18.81 -7.82 2.78
C PHE A 109 -18.63 -9.12 1.99
N VAL A 110 -17.55 -9.88 2.24
CA VAL A 110 -17.24 -11.18 1.60
C VAL A 110 -16.68 -12.15 2.63
#